data_AF-A0A5C1Q5Y3-F1
#
_entry.id   AF-A0A5C1Q5Y3-F1
#
_cell.length_a   1.000
_cell.length_b   1.000
_cell.length_c   1.000
_cell.angle_alpha   90.00
_cell.angle_beta   90.00
_cell.angle_gamma   90.00
#
_symmetry.space_group_name_H-M   'P 1'
#
loop_
_entity.id
_entity.type
_entity.pdbx_description
1 polymer ?
#
loop_
_entity_poly.entity_id
_entity_poly.type
_entity_poly.pdbx_seq_one_letter_code
_entity_poly.pdbx_strand_id
1 'polypeptide(L)'
;MQQYRETSPHDPAHQWLLLETLHVVSQTRFIPHLKVHDLMLHLAWRTRDWAEVGGQTLRLLLVPLGHLTGRLPLGNSGRSDINPFKPMPLRRDLSDVIAQARQAIASAEQCCP
;
A
#
# COMPACT_ATOMS: atom_id res chain seq x y z
N MET A 1 0.75 -5.41 7.35
CA MET A 1 -0.27 -6.38 6.85
C MET A 1 -1.25 -6.80 7.93
N GLN A 2 -0.86 -7.01 9.18
CA GLN A 2 -1.77 -7.43 10.26
C GLN A 2 -2.92 -6.44 10.48
N GLN A 3 -2.62 -5.16 10.70
CA GLN A 3 -3.65 -4.12 10.88
C GLN A 3 -4.69 -4.10 9.75
N TYR A 4 -4.27 -4.30 8.50
CA TYR A 4 -5.19 -4.39 7.36
C TYR A 4 -6.15 -5.60 7.48
N ARG A 5 -5.64 -6.77 7.89
CA ARG A 5 -6.47 -7.98 8.05
C ARG A 5 -7.49 -7.85 9.16
N GLU A 6 -7.21 -7.02 10.16
CA GLU A 6 -8.08 -6.77 11.31
C GLU A 6 -9.10 -5.64 11.05
N THR A 7 -9.03 -4.95 9.91
CA THR A 7 -9.98 -3.87 9.60
C THR A 7 -11.40 -4.37 9.38
N SER A 8 -12.37 -3.54 9.76
CA SER A 8 -13.77 -3.79 9.46
C SER A 8 -14.03 -3.72 7.95
N PRO A 9 -14.73 -4.69 7.36
CA PRO A 9 -15.06 -4.67 5.93
C PRO A 9 -15.95 -3.48 5.54
N HIS A 10 -16.65 -2.86 6.50
CA HIS A 10 -17.54 -1.71 6.31
C HIS A 10 -16.82 -0.35 6.36
N ASP A 11 -15.49 -0.32 6.53
CA ASP A 11 -14.70 0.91 6.48
C ASP A 11 -13.69 0.85 5.31
N PRO A 12 -14.14 1.14 4.08
CA PRO A 12 -13.27 1.11 2.90
C PRO A 12 -12.22 2.23 2.93
N ALA A 13 -12.50 3.37 3.56
CA ALA A 13 -11.58 4.50 3.62
C ALA A 13 -10.34 4.15 4.45
N HIS A 14 -10.54 3.55 5.62
CA HIS A 14 -9.44 3.06 6.46
C HIS A 14 -8.65 1.96 5.75
N GLN A 15 -9.34 1.02 5.08
CA GLN A 15 -8.67 -0.03 4.30
C GLN A 15 -7.77 0.53 3.21
N TRP A 16 -8.23 1.54 2.46
CA TRP A 16 -7.40 2.23 1.46
C TRP A 16 -6.21 2.93 2.10
N LEU A 17 -6.40 3.66 3.20
CA LEU A 17 -5.31 4.32 3.91
C LEU A 17 -4.20 3.33 4.32
N LEU A 18 -4.58 2.17 4.86
CA LEU A 18 -3.61 1.13 5.23
C LEU A 18 -2.93 0.52 4.00
N LEU A 19 -3.66 0.24 2.92
CA LEU A 19 -3.07 -0.32 1.70
C LEU A 19 -2.11 0.67 1.03
N GLU A 20 -2.45 1.96 0.93
CA GLU A 20 -1.56 3.01 0.42
C GLU A 20 -0.30 3.11 1.27
N THR A 21 -0.44 3.04 2.60
CA THR A 21 0.69 3.06 3.52
C THR A 21 1.58 1.83 3.31
N LEU A 22 0.98 0.64 3.22
CA LEU A 22 1.69 -0.61 2.97
C LEU A 22 2.38 -0.59 1.61
N HIS A 23 1.76 -0.01 0.58
CA HIS A 23 2.35 0.12 -0.76
C HIS A 23 3.64 0.94 -0.70
N VAL A 24 3.59 2.13 -0.07
CA VAL A 24 4.76 3.00 0.06
C VAL A 24 5.87 2.34 0.86
N VAL A 25 5.56 1.68 1.99
CA VAL A 25 6.58 1.00 2.82
C VAL A 25 7.16 -0.24 2.13
N SER A 26 6.35 -0.93 1.33
CA SER A 26 6.77 -2.15 0.62
C SER A 26 7.44 -1.88 -0.72
N GLN A 27 7.45 -0.64 -1.19
CA GLN A 27 7.77 -0.29 -2.57
C GLN A 27 9.12 -0.84 -3.06
N THR A 28 10.13 -0.86 -2.21
CA THR A 28 11.47 -1.38 -2.54
C THR A 28 11.61 -2.90 -2.44
N ARG A 29 10.56 -3.60 -2.00
CA ARG A 29 10.56 -5.06 -1.77
C ARG A 29 9.56 -5.72 -2.72
N PHE A 30 10.08 -6.41 -3.75
CA PHE A 30 9.29 -7.00 -4.83
C PHE A 30 8.08 -7.82 -4.37
N ILE A 31 8.30 -8.85 -3.54
CA ILE A 31 7.21 -9.74 -3.10
C ILE A 31 6.16 -9.01 -2.23
N PRO A 32 6.54 -8.24 -1.19
CA PRO A 32 5.60 -7.40 -0.46
C PRO A 32 4.83 -6.42 -1.35
N HIS A 33 5.50 -5.77 -2.30
CA HIS A 33 4.90 -4.80 -3.20
C HIS A 33 3.82 -5.41 -4.09
N LEU A 34 4.13 -6.56 -4.70
CA LEU A 34 3.17 -7.31 -5.52
C LEU A 34 1.94 -7.75 -4.70
N LYS A 35 2.17 -8.21 -3.45
CA LYS A 35 1.08 -8.57 -2.53
C LYS A 35 0.17 -7.38 -2.19
N VAL A 36 0.72 -6.17 -2.04
CA VAL A 36 -0.11 -4.98 -1.78
C VAL A 36 -0.98 -4.66 -3.00
N HIS A 37 -0.45 -4.75 -4.22
CA HIS A 37 -1.24 -4.55 -5.43
C HIS A 37 -2.38 -5.58 -5.57
N ASP A 38 -2.14 -6.84 -5.22
CA ASP A 38 -3.18 -7.87 -5.18
C ASP A 38 -4.29 -7.53 -4.16
N LEU A 39 -3.92 -7.06 -2.96
CA LEU A 39 -4.89 -6.63 -1.96
C LEU A 39 -5.67 -5.37 -2.39
N MET A 40 -5.01 -4.42 -3.05
CA MET A 40 -5.67 -3.24 -3.63
C MET A 40 -6.66 -3.64 -4.72
N LEU A 41 -6.29 -4.58 -5.60
CA LEU A 41 -7.16 -5.13 -6.62
C LEU A 41 -8.39 -5.81 -5.99
N HIS A 42 -8.19 -6.61 -4.94
CA HIS A 42 -9.27 -7.28 -4.24
C HIS A 42 -10.23 -6.28 -3.57
N LEU A 43 -9.69 -5.24 -2.92
CA LEU A 43 -10.50 -4.18 -2.32
C LEU A 43 -11.31 -3.43 -3.39
N ALA A 44 -10.67 -3.04 -4.50
CA ALA A 44 -11.33 -2.38 -5.61
C ALA A 44 -12.48 -3.21 -6.19
N TRP A 45 -12.25 -4.51 -6.37
CA TRP A 45 -13.29 -5.44 -6.84
C TRP A 45 -14.46 -5.49 -5.85
N ARG A 46 -14.19 -5.63 -4.56
CA ARG A 46 -15.22 -5.70 -3.51
C ARG A 46 -16.04 -4.42 -3.41
N THR A 47 -15.41 -3.26 -3.58
CA THR A 47 -16.08 -1.95 -3.57
C THR A 47 -16.62 -1.52 -4.93
N ARG A 48 -16.47 -2.36 -5.98
CA ARG A 48 -16.88 -2.07 -7.37
C ARG A 48 -16.23 -0.81 -7.96
N ASP A 49 -15.00 -0.51 -7.53
CA ASP A 49 -14.19 0.57 -8.09
C ASP A 49 -13.47 0.07 -9.35
N TRP A 50 -14.17 0.09 -10.48
CA TRP A 50 -13.67 -0.49 -11.74
C TRP A 50 -12.47 0.25 -12.33
N ALA A 51 -12.35 1.55 -12.04
CA ALA A 51 -11.16 2.33 -12.43
C ALA A 51 -9.93 1.80 -11.71
N GLU A 52 -10.05 1.54 -10.40
CA GLU A 52 -8.98 0.91 -9.63
C GLU A 52 -8.71 -0.52 -10.07
N VAL A 53 -9.73 -1.32 -10.37
CA VAL A 53 -9.52 -2.69 -10.89
C VAL A 53 -8.60 -2.66 -12.11
N GLY A 54 -8.90 -1.81 -13.11
CA GLY A 54 -8.04 -1.65 -14.29
C GLY A 54 -6.64 -1.14 -13.95
N GLY A 55 -6.54 -0.13 -13.07
CA GLY A 55 -5.26 0.44 -12.65
C GLY A 55 -4.36 -0.55 -11.91
N GLN A 56 -4.92 -1.35 -11.00
CA GLN A 56 -4.17 -2.35 -10.24
C GLN A 56 -3.76 -3.53 -11.12
N THR A 57 -4.62 -3.97 -12.06
CA THR A 57 -4.24 -4.99 -13.05
C THR A 57 -3.05 -4.54 -13.90
N LEU A 58 -3.06 -3.30 -14.41
CA LEU A 58 -1.91 -2.75 -15.14
C LEU A 58 -0.66 -2.71 -14.24
N ARG A 59 -0.78 -2.26 -13.00
CA ARG A 59 0.36 -2.17 -12.08
C ARG A 59 0.95 -3.53 -11.75
N LEU A 60 0.15 -4.57 -11.55
CA LEU A 60 0.66 -5.94 -11.37
C LEU A 60 1.55 -6.40 -12.54
N LEU A 61 1.18 -6.04 -13.78
CA LEU A 61 2.00 -6.32 -14.97
C LEU A 61 3.28 -5.47 -15.01
N LEU A 62 3.23 -4.23 -14.50
CA LEU A 62 4.37 -3.30 -14.49
C LEU A 62 5.36 -3.55 -13.36
N VAL A 63 4.95 -4.14 -12.23
CA VAL A 63 5.83 -4.39 -11.07
C VAL A 63 7.12 -5.14 -11.45
N PRO A 64 7.09 -6.26 -12.19
CA PRO A 64 8.32 -6.93 -12.65
C PRO A 64 9.24 -6.02 -13.47
N LEU A 65 8.68 -5.20 -14.37
CA LEU A 65 9.44 -4.28 -15.21
C LEU A 65 10.05 -3.12 -14.40
N GLY A 66 9.28 -2.55 -13.47
CA GLY A 66 9.73 -1.47 -12.59
C GLY A 66 10.87 -1.90 -11.67
N HIS A 67 10.79 -3.10 -11.10
CA HIS A 67 11.86 -3.65 -10.25
C HIS A 67 13.11 -4.02 -11.04
N LEU A 68 12.96 -4.54 -12.27
CA LEU A 68 14.11 -4.86 -13.12
C LEU A 68 14.88 -3.60 -13.57
N THR A 69 14.16 -2.50 -13.83
CA THR A 69 14.76 -1.22 -14.26
C THR A 69 15.24 -0.35 -13.08
N GLY A 70 14.91 -0.71 -11.84
CA GLY A 70 15.26 0.03 -10.62
C GLY A 70 14.55 1.38 -10.47
N ARG A 71 13.63 1.73 -11.38
CA ARG A 71 12.91 3.01 -11.38
C ARG A 71 11.57 2.87 -10.68
N LEU A 72 11.59 3.04 -9.37
CA LEU A 72 10.38 2.98 -8.54
C LEU A 72 9.96 4.41 -8.11
N PRO A 73 8.68 4.79 -8.29
CA PRO A 73 8.18 6.14 -8.01
C PRO A 73 7.97 6.36 -6.51
N LEU A 74 9.05 6.53 -5.74
CA LEU A 74 8.96 6.57 -4.26
C LEU A 74 7.88 7.53 -3.75
N GLY A 75 7.10 7.09 -2.78
CA GLY A 75 6.03 7.86 -2.13
C GLY A 75 4.73 7.96 -2.93
N ASN A 76 4.65 7.36 -4.12
CA ASN A 76 3.41 7.16 -4.86
C ASN A 76 2.46 6.26 -4.05
N SER A 77 1.17 6.59 -3.96
CA SER A 77 0.22 5.81 -3.15
C SER A 77 -0.22 4.50 -3.82
N GLY A 78 0.02 4.34 -5.13
CA GLY A 78 -0.39 3.18 -5.90
C GLY A 78 -1.83 3.24 -6.43
N ARG A 79 -2.55 4.34 -6.20
CA ARG A 79 -3.94 4.59 -6.68
C ARG A 79 -3.99 4.88 -8.18
N SER A 80 -5.03 4.43 -8.88
CA SER A 80 -5.23 4.53 -10.33
C SER A 80 -5.45 5.96 -10.86
N ASP A 81 -5.83 6.89 -10.00
CA ASP A 81 -6.08 8.30 -10.30
C ASP A 81 -4.80 9.15 -10.45
N ILE A 82 -3.65 8.60 -10.06
CA ILE A 82 -2.35 9.25 -10.18
C ILE A 82 -1.42 8.54 -11.17
N ASN A 83 -0.51 9.31 -11.78
CA ASN A 83 0.47 8.77 -12.72
C ASN A 83 1.35 7.69 -12.04
N PRO A 84 1.42 6.46 -12.59
CA PRO A 84 2.15 5.34 -11.99
C PRO A 84 3.68 5.49 -12.01
N PHE A 85 4.23 6.46 -12.73
CA PHE A 85 5.67 6.71 -12.81
C PHE A 85 6.10 8.01 -12.11
N LYS A 86 5.15 8.72 -11.47
CA LYS A 86 5.43 10.00 -10.80
C LYS A 86 5.87 9.75 -9.34
N PRO A 87 7.11 10.09 -8.96
CA PRO A 87 7.52 10.14 -7.56
C PRO A 87 6.74 11.25 -6.82
N MET A 88 6.45 11.03 -5.54
CA MET A 88 5.64 11.95 -4.74
C MET A 88 6.21 12.06 -3.33
N PRO A 89 6.07 13.24 -2.67
CA PRO A 89 6.38 13.33 -1.25
C PRO A 89 5.46 12.40 -0.46
N LEU A 90 6.00 11.84 0.64
CA LEU A 90 5.20 11.02 1.56
C LEU A 90 4.04 11.88 2.10
N ARG A 91 2.80 11.43 1.88
CA ARG A 91 1.62 12.09 2.43
C ARG A 91 1.60 11.97 3.96
N ARG A 92 1.08 12.99 4.63
CA ARG A 92 1.11 13.12 6.09
C ARG A 92 0.33 12.00 6.78
N ASP A 93 -0.87 11.69 6.30
CA ASP A 93 -1.70 10.60 6.81
C ASP A 93 -0.99 9.23 6.76
N LEU A 94 -0.30 8.92 5.66
CA LEU A 94 0.52 7.70 5.56
C LEU A 94 1.67 7.71 6.57
N SER A 95 2.32 8.87 6.75
CA SER A 95 3.41 9.01 7.72
C SER A 95 2.93 8.81 9.16
N ASP A 96 1.72 9.27 9.48
CA ASP A 96 1.11 9.12 10.81
C ASP A 96 0.80 7.65 11.10
N VAL A 97 0.30 6.90 10.11
CA VAL A 97 0.08 5.44 10.23
C VAL A 97 1.40 4.70 10.45
N ILE A 98 2.45 5.06 9.70
CA ILE A 98 3.79 4.45 9.87
C ILE A 98 4.34 4.73 11.28
N ALA A 99 4.19 5.97 11.76
CA ALA A 99 4.65 6.36 13.09
C ALA A 99 3.92 5.58 14.20
N GLN A 100 2.59 5.46 14.11
CA GLN A 100 1.78 4.68 15.04
C GLN A 100 2.20 3.20 15.05
N ALA A 101 2.39 2.59 13.88
CA ALA A 101 2.83 1.20 13.78
C ALA A 101 4.21 0.97 14.42
N ARG A 102 5.15 1.92 14.24
CA ARG A 102 6.47 1.86 14.88
C ARG A 102 6.40 1.96 16.40
N GLN A 103 5.55 2.84 16.93
CA GLN A 103 5.35 2.99 18.37
C GLN A 103 4.74 1.71 18.96
N ALA A 104 3.73 1.12 18.32
CA ALA A 104 3.11 -0.12 18.79
C ALA A 104 4.10 -1.29 18.85
N ILE A 105 4.97 -1.42 17.84
CA ILE A 105 6.05 -2.44 17.83
C ILE A 105 7.01 -2.19 19.00
N ALA A 106 7.50 -0.96 19.15
CA ALA A 106 8.43 -0.61 20.22
C ALA A 106 7.83 -0.93 21.60
N SER A 107 6.57 -0.55 21.85
CA SER A 107 5.86 -0.84 23.10
C SER A 107 5.67 -2.33 23.35
N ALA A 108 5.43 -3.14 22.31
CA ALA A 108 5.34 -4.60 22.45
C ALA A 108 6.69 -5.23 22.81
N GLU A 109 7.78 -4.75 22.22
CA GLU A 109 9.16 -5.20 22.53
C GLU A 109 9.59 -4.81 23.95
N GLN A 110 9.10 -3.67 24.47
CA GLN A 110 9.39 -3.21 25.83
C GLN A 110 8.60 -3.96 26.91
N CYS A 111 7.52 -4.65 26.53
CA CYS A 111 6.61 -5.30 27.48
C CYS A 111 7.02 -6.74 27.84
N CYS A 112 8.03 -7.32 27.19
CA CYS A 112 8.47 -8.70 27.49
C CYS A 112 9.98 -8.73 27.79
N PRO A 113 10.41 -9.09 29.03
CA PRO A 113 11.79 -9.39 29.35
C PRO A 113 12.25 -10.74 28.77
#